data_AF-A0A2G9PEQ3-F1
#
_entry.id   AF-A0A2G9PEQ3-F1
#
_cell.length_a   1.000
_cell.length_b   1.000
_cell.length_c   1.000
_cell.angle_alpha   90.00
_cell.angle_beta   90.00
_cell.angle_gamma   90.00
#
_symmetry.space_group_name_H-M   'P 1'
#
loop_
_entity.id
_entity.type
_entity.pdbx_description
1 polymer ?
#
loop_
_entity_poly.entity_id
_entity_poly.type
_entity_poly.pdbx_seq_one_letter_code
_entity_poly.pdbx_strand_id
1 'polypeptide(L)'
;MGRKSFWSKAGSAVWKAVKWLAKGAWWIVAGLAKLVWSALKAAYNFLTGFAAGAAKKAGEGAARPKTGARAEAFKLVEAKSGDLGDFEDFLYEKKSTVGLILGARGSGKSALGVRILENAAARGRKVAAMGFSAAAMPSWVKIVETPEIENGSFLLVDEGGISFSSRSSMSSANKLLSELLFVARHKDLSVVFVTQNSANLEVNTLRQADYLLLKKPSLLQRDFERKKINEIYDEAAGGFKKHAADKGAFFVYSDAFRGFASNGLPSFWSEAASKSFKDVKLKG
;
A
#
# COMPACT_ATOMS: atom_id res chain seq x y z
N MET A 1 -14.33 -53.77 -78.56
CA MET A 1 -14.98 -54.37 -77.37
C MET A 1 -14.42 -53.73 -76.11
N GLY A 2 -15.26 -53.37 -75.15
CA GLY A 2 -14.85 -52.80 -73.87
C GLY A 2 -15.94 -51.98 -73.17
N ARG A 3 -17.16 -52.52 -73.05
CA ARG A 3 -18.24 -51.92 -72.24
C ARG A 3 -17.81 -51.96 -70.76
N LYS A 4 -17.09 -50.92 -70.30
CA LYS A 4 -16.89 -50.69 -68.85
C LYS A 4 -18.27 -50.52 -68.23
N SER A 5 -18.65 -51.48 -67.38
CA SER A 5 -20.01 -51.62 -66.89
C SER A 5 -20.43 -50.39 -66.08
N PHE A 6 -21.60 -49.87 -66.42
CA PHE A 6 -22.32 -48.79 -65.74
C PHE A 6 -22.37 -48.99 -64.20
N TRP A 7 -22.39 -50.26 -63.76
CA TRP A 7 -22.36 -50.70 -62.37
C TRP A 7 -21.09 -50.28 -61.59
N SER A 8 -19.92 -50.25 -62.24
CA SER A 8 -18.68 -49.81 -61.57
C SER A 8 -18.65 -48.29 -61.27
N LYS A 9 -19.29 -47.48 -62.13
CA LYS A 9 -19.42 -46.03 -61.91
C LYS A 9 -20.45 -45.72 -60.83
N ALA A 10 -21.59 -46.41 -60.81
CA ALA A 10 -22.62 -46.27 -59.79
C ALA A 10 -22.11 -46.65 -58.39
N GLY A 11 -21.40 -47.77 -58.25
CA GLY A 11 -20.78 -48.17 -56.97
C GLY A 11 -19.76 -47.15 -56.45
N SER A 12 -18.96 -46.56 -57.35
CA SER A 12 -17.99 -45.52 -56.97
C SER A 12 -18.63 -44.21 -56.50
N ALA A 13 -19.81 -43.87 -57.03
CA ALA A 13 -20.56 -42.68 -56.63
C ALA A 13 -21.20 -42.85 -55.26
N VAL A 14 -21.80 -44.01 -54.98
CA VAL A 14 -22.36 -44.35 -53.67
C VAL A 14 -21.28 -44.37 -52.60
N TRP A 15 -20.12 -44.97 -52.87
CA TRP A 15 -18.99 -44.98 -51.93
C TRP A 15 -18.47 -43.59 -51.60
N LYS A 16 -18.40 -42.69 -52.61
CA LYS A 16 -18.03 -41.28 -52.39
C LYS A 16 -19.04 -40.55 -51.51
N ALA A 17 -20.35 -40.79 -51.71
CA ALA A 17 -21.41 -40.20 -50.90
C ALA A 17 -21.35 -40.67 -49.44
N VAL A 18 -21.18 -41.98 -49.21
CA VAL A 18 -21.02 -42.54 -47.85
C VAL A 18 -19.79 -41.98 -47.15
N LYS A 19 -18.66 -41.88 -47.86
CA LYS A 19 -17.42 -41.32 -47.31
C LYS A 19 -17.56 -39.82 -46.98
N TRP A 20 -18.36 -39.08 -47.75
CA TRP A 20 -18.64 -37.67 -47.50
C TRP A 20 -19.53 -37.48 -46.27
N LEU A 21 -20.58 -38.28 -46.13
CA LEU A 21 -21.47 -38.29 -44.95
C LEU A 21 -20.72 -38.70 -43.67
N ALA A 22 -19.88 -39.74 -43.74
CA ALA A 22 -19.06 -40.17 -42.61
C ALA A 22 -18.06 -39.09 -42.16
N LYS A 23 -17.46 -38.36 -43.13
CA LYS A 23 -16.62 -37.20 -42.81
C LYS A 23 -17.43 -36.08 -42.14
N GLY A 24 -18.63 -35.77 -42.64
CA GLY A 24 -19.52 -34.77 -42.03
C GLY A 24 -19.87 -35.12 -40.58
N ALA A 25 -20.27 -36.36 -40.32
CA ALA A 25 -20.57 -36.85 -38.98
C ALA A 25 -19.35 -36.77 -38.04
N TRP A 26 -18.15 -37.14 -38.52
CA TRP A 26 -16.91 -37.01 -37.75
C TRP A 26 -16.60 -35.57 -37.36
N TRP A 27 -16.79 -34.60 -38.26
CA TRP A 27 -16.57 -33.18 -37.96
C TRP A 27 -17.54 -32.65 -36.89
N ILE A 28 -18.79 -33.11 -36.89
CA ILE A 28 -19.78 -32.75 -35.87
C ILE A 28 -19.37 -33.32 -34.50
N VAL A 29 -19.02 -34.61 -34.45
CA VAL A 29 -18.59 -35.27 -33.20
C VAL A 29 -17.31 -34.63 -32.67
N ALA A 30 -16.33 -34.36 -33.53
CA ALA A 30 -15.09 -33.69 -33.14
C ALA A 30 -15.32 -32.24 -32.68
N GLY A 31 -16.27 -31.53 -33.29
CA GLY A 31 -16.69 -30.19 -32.87
C GLY A 31 -17.32 -30.19 -31.47
N LEU A 32 -18.24 -31.13 -31.22
CA LEU A 32 -18.86 -31.32 -29.90
C LEU A 32 -17.84 -31.70 -28.83
N ALA A 33 -16.93 -32.64 -29.14
CA ALA A 33 -15.86 -33.03 -28.21
C ALA A 33 -14.95 -31.84 -27.85
N LYS A 34 -14.61 -30.98 -28.82
CA LYS A 34 -13.82 -29.76 -28.56
C LYS A 34 -14.57 -28.75 -27.68
N LEU A 35 -15.88 -28.59 -27.88
CA LEU A 35 -16.71 -27.71 -27.04
C LEU A 35 -16.82 -28.22 -25.61
N VAL A 36 -17.02 -29.53 -25.43
CA VAL A 36 -17.04 -30.14 -24.09
C VAL A 36 -15.66 -29.98 -23.42
N TRP A 37 -14.58 -30.22 -24.15
CA TRP A 37 -13.23 -30.07 -23.64
C TRP A 37 -12.91 -28.61 -23.24
N SER A 38 -13.33 -27.62 -24.03
CA SER A 38 -13.12 -26.21 -23.69
C SER A 38 -13.94 -25.79 -22.47
N ALA A 39 -15.18 -26.28 -22.34
CA ALA A 39 -16.02 -26.03 -21.17
C ALA A 39 -15.42 -26.66 -19.89
N LEU A 40 -14.96 -27.90 -19.97
CA LEU A 40 -14.28 -28.58 -18.85
C LEU A 40 -12.99 -27.85 -18.44
N LYS A 41 -12.19 -27.40 -19.42
CA LYS A 41 -10.97 -26.64 -19.15
C LYS A 41 -11.26 -25.27 -18.52
N ALA A 42 -12.32 -24.59 -18.96
CA ALA A 42 -12.76 -23.34 -18.36
C ALA A 42 -13.24 -23.55 -16.91
N ALA A 43 -14.03 -24.59 -16.66
CA ALA A 43 -14.49 -24.94 -15.31
C ALA A 43 -13.33 -25.30 -14.38
N TYR A 44 -12.36 -26.10 -14.85
CA TYR A 44 -11.17 -26.44 -14.09
C TYR A 44 -10.34 -25.20 -13.74
N ASN A 45 -10.11 -24.30 -14.70
CA ASN A 45 -9.39 -23.06 -14.47
C ASN A 45 -10.13 -22.12 -13.50
N PHE A 46 -11.47 -22.08 -13.58
CA PHE A 46 -12.29 -21.30 -12.66
C PHE A 46 -12.22 -21.84 -11.23
N LEU A 47 -12.38 -23.15 -11.05
CA LEU A 47 -12.33 -23.80 -9.73
C LEU A 47 -10.94 -23.70 -9.09
N THR A 48 -9.88 -23.91 -9.86
CA THR A 48 -8.50 -23.77 -9.37
C THR A 48 -8.16 -22.32 -9.03
N GLY A 49 -8.63 -21.35 -9.82
CA GLY A 49 -8.51 -19.92 -9.51
C GLY A 49 -9.26 -19.52 -8.24
N PHE A 50 -10.47 -20.05 -8.04
CA PHE A 50 -11.28 -19.81 -6.85
C PHE A 50 -10.65 -20.42 -5.60
N ALA A 51 -10.19 -21.68 -5.68
CA ALA A 51 -9.51 -22.36 -4.57
C ALA A 51 -8.18 -21.67 -4.19
N ALA A 52 -7.40 -21.24 -5.17
CA ALA A 52 -6.17 -20.47 -4.94
C ALA A 52 -6.48 -19.11 -4.28
N GLY A 53 -7.54 -18.42 -4.71
CA GLY A 53 -7.98 -17.16 -4.10
C GLY A 53 -8.45 -17.32 -2.66
N ALA A 54 -9.20 -18.40 -2.37
CA ALA A 54 -9.66 -18.72 -1.03
C ALA A 54 -8.50 -19.11 -0.10
N ALA A 55 -7.57 -19.94 -0.57
CA ALA A 55 -6.38 -20.33 0.19
C ALA A 55 -5.46 -19.13 0.48
N LYS A 56 -5.31 -18.20 -0.47
CA LYS A 56 -4.54 -16.96 -0.27
C LYS A 56 -5.19 -16.07 0.80
N LYS A 57 -6.51 -15.87 0.75
CA LYS A 57 -7.26 -15.12 1.79
C LYS A 57 -7.19 -15.79 3.17
N ALA A 58 -7.26 -17.12 3.23
CA ALA A 58 -7.15 -17.86 4.49
C ALA A 58 -5.73 -17.79 5.10
N GLY A 59 -4.69 -17.88 4.26
CA GLY A 59 -3.29 -17.73 4.69
C GLY A 59 -2.96 -16.33 5.18
N GLU A 60 -3.48 -15.29 4.52
CA GLU A 60 -3.30 -13.89 4.92
C GLU A 60 -4.01 -13.53 6.25
N GLY A 61 -5.08 -14.25 6.61
CA GLY A 61 -5.79 -14.05 7.88
C GLY A 61 -5.12 -14.73 9.08
N ALA A 62 -4.41 -15.84 8.87
CA ALA A 62 -3.77 -16.61 9.94
C ALA A 62 -2.47 -15.98 10.49
N ALA A 63 -1.82 -15.11 9.72
CA ALA A 63 -0.51 -14.53 10.05
C ALA A 63 -0.57 -13.12 10.69
N ARG A 64 -1.74 -12.50 10.83
CA ARG A 64 -1.84 -11.12 11.34
C ARG A 64 -1.70 -11.04 12.86
N PRO A 65 -1.06 -10.00 13.40
CA PRO A 65 -1.08 -9.74 14.84
C PRO A 65 -2.52 -9.62 15.38
N LYS A 66 -2.84 -10.35 16.46
CA LYS A 66 -4.18 -10.40 17.09
C LYS A 66 -4.39 -9.32 18.17
N THR A 67 -3.52 -8.35 18.24
CA THR A 67 -3.52 -7.29 19.26
C THR A 67 -4.54 -6.21 18.93
N GLY A 68 -5.35 -5.80 19.93
CA GLY A 68 -6.21 -4.62 19.82
C GLY A 68 -5.39 -3.33 19.74
N ALA A 69 -5.97 -2.29 19.16
CA ALA A 69 -5.33 -0.97 19.12
C ALA A 69 -5.22 -0.38 20.54
N ARG A 70 -4.04 0.13 20.89
CA ARG A 70 -3.79 0.76 22.20
C ARG A 70 -3.28 2.18 22.02
N ALA A 71 -4.04 3.15 22.53
CA ALA A 71 -3.63 4.54 22.57
C ALA A 71 -2.46 4.72 23.56
N GLU A 72 -1.43 5.45 23.13
CA GLU A 72 -0.35 5.96 23.98
C GLU A 72 -0.06 7.40 23.55
N ALA A 73 -0.25 8.35 24.47
CA ALA A 73 0.03 9.77 24.23
C ALA A 73 1.52 9.99 23.94
N PHE A 74 1.82 11.00 23.14
CA PHE A 74 3.20 11.42 22.95
C PHE A 74 3.79 11.99 24.25
N LYS A 75 5.05 11.65 24.50
CA LYS A 75 5.79 12.19 25.64
C LYS A 75 6.44 13.50 25.23
N LEU A 76 6.14 14.58 25.93
CA LEU A 76 6.83 15.85 25.75
C LEU A 76 8.30 15.70 26.15
N VAL A 77 9.21 16.04 25.23
CA VAL A 77 10.65 16.02 25.48
C VAL A 77 11.17 17.45 25.66
N GLU A 78 10.76 18.35 24.79
CA GLU A 78 11.17 19.75 24.83
C GLU A 78 10.15 20.62 24.07
N ALA A 79 9.53 21.59 24.74
CA ALA A 79 8.66 22.56 24.07
C ALA A 79 9.46 23.78 23.61
N LYS A 80 9.19 24.27 22.41
CA LYS A 80 9.63 25.60 21.95
C LYS A 80 8.48 26.60 21.94
N SER A 81 7.31 26.17 21.47
CA SER A 81 6.09 26.97 21.47
C SER A 81 4.85 26.08 21.35
N GLY A 82 3.71 26.56 21.84
CA GLY A 82 2.44 25.82 21.79
C GLY A 82 2.37 24.68 22.79
N ASP A 83 1.35 23.83 22.67
CA ASP A 83 1.08 22.71 23.57
C ASP A 83 0.98 21.37 22.84
N LEU A 84 1.60 20.33 23.39
CA LEU A 84 1.64 19.01 22.76
C LEU A 84 0.27 18.33 22.77
N GLY A 85 -0.54 18.55 23.81
CA GLY A 85 -1.91 18.06 23.89
C GLY A 85 -2.78 18.68 22.81
N ASP A 86 -2.70 20.01 22.63
CA ASP A 86 -3.40 20.71 21.54
C ASP A 86 -3.03 20.14 20.16
N PHE A 87 -1.76 19.77 19.97
CA PHE A 87 -1.33 19.10 18.75
C PHE A 87 -1.89 17.68 18.60
N GLU A 88 -1.96 16.88 19.69
CA GLU A 88 -2.58 15.56 19.64
C GLU A 88 -4.08 15.64 19.34
N ASP A 89 -4.80 16.59 19.95
CA ASP A 89 -6.21 16.82 19.69
C ASP A 89 -6.43 17.26 18.24
N PHE A 90 -5.61 18.20 17.76
CA PHE A 90 -5.58 18.59 16.34
C PHE A 90 -5.33 17.39 15.41
N LEU A 91 -4.37 16.52 15.76
CA LEU A 91 -3.97 15.38 14.95
C LEU A 91 -5.07 14.33 14.85
N TYR A 92 -5.73 14.00 15.96
CA TYR A 92 -6.65 12.87 16.03
C TYR A 92 -8.13 13.26 15.86
N GLU A 93 -8.54 14.43 16.33
CA GLU A 93 -9.95 14.86 16.33
C GLU A 93 -10.37 15.61 15.07
N LYS A 94 -9.43 16.34 14.43
CA LYS A 94 -9.74 17.06 13.19
C LYS A 94 -10.10 16.06 12.08
N LYS A 95 -11.17 16.37 11.35
CA LYS A 95 -11.75 15.50 10.31
C LYS A 95 -10.76 15.21 9.17
N SER A 96 -10.01 16.23 8.75
CA SER A 96 -9.03 16.12 7.67
C SER A 96 -7.76 16.88 8.03
N THR A 97 -6.64 16.18 7.91
CA THR A 97 -5.29 16.66 8.18
C THR A 97 -4.32 16.04 7.19
N VAL A 98 -3.29 16.78 6.80
CA VAL A 98 -2.21 16.30 5.95
C VAL A 98 -0.89 16.45 6.70
N GLY A 99 -0.28 15.33 7.05
CA GLY A 99 0.98 15.28 7.76
C GLY A 99 2.10 14.67 6.94
N LEU A 100 3.33 15.15 7.11
CA LEU A 100 4.52 14.51 6.55
C LEU A 100 5.46 14.05 7.65
N ILE A 101 6.01 12.85 7.51
CA ILE A 101 7.07 12.31 8.36
C ILE A 101 8.35 12.21 7.54
N LEU A 102 9.37 12.97 7.93
CA LEU A 102 10.66 13.05 7.24
C LEU A 102 11.80 12.51 8.09
N GLY A 103 12.91 12.09 7.46
CA GLY A 103 14.14 11.70 8.16
C GLY A 103 14.85 10.49 7.55
N ALA A 104 16.00 10.12 8.13
CA ALA A 104 16.90 9.13 7.55
C ALA A 104 16.30 7.73 7.44
N ARG A 105 16.90 6.87 6.60
CA ARG A 105 16.64 5.43 6.66
C ARG A 105 16.96 4.90 8.06
N GLY A 106 16.06 4.08 8.62
CA GLY A 106 16.24 3.50 9.96
C GLY A 106 16.01 4.46 11.13
N SER A 107 15.56 5.70 10.90
CA SER A 107 15.29 6.67 11.98
C SER A 107 13.97 6.45 12.73
N GLY A 108 13.22 5.40 12.40
CA GLY A 108 11.96 5.06 13.08
C GLY A 108 10.71 5.78 12.54
N LYS A 109 10.75 6.35 11.32
CA LYS A 109 9.58 7.02 10.71
C LYS A 109 8.35 6.13 10.61
N SER A 110 8.49 4.92 10.07
CA SER A 110 7.36 3.99 9.93
C SER A 110 6.81 3.58 11.30
N ALA A 111 7.66 3.44 12.32
CA ALA A 111 7.21 3.18 13.69
C ALA A 111 6.38 4.34 14.27
N LEU A 112 6.81 5.59 14.02
CA LEU A 112 6.03 6.79 14.40
C LEU A 112 4.70 6.85 13.63
N GLY A 113 4.73 6.64 12.31
CA GLY A 113 3.51 6.64 11.49
C GLY A 113 2.51 5.58 11.92
N VAL A 114 2.98 4.36 12.21
CA VAL A 114 2.13 3.27 12.70
C VAL A 114 1.64 3.52 14.12
N ARG A 115 2.43 4.20 14.96
CA ARG A 115 1.97 4.62 16.29
C ARG A 115 0.83 5.64 16.19
N ILE A 116 0.94 6.62 15.30
CA ILE A 116 -0.14 7.58 15.00
C ILE A 116 -1.39 6.82 14.52
N LEU A 117 -1.21 5.85 13.63
CA LEU A 117 -2.30 5.03 13.11
C LEU A 117 -2.99 4.21 14.21
N GLU A 118 -2.22 3.60 15.11
CA GLU A 118 -2.74 2.87 16.26
C GLU A 118 -3.52 3.79 17.21
N ASN A 119 -2.98 4.98 17.48
CA ASN A 119 -3.61 5.99 18.32
C ASN A 119 -4.94 6.50 17.73
N ALA A 120 -5.02 6.64 16.40
CA ALA A 120 -6.26 6.99 15.71
C ALA A 120 -7.30 5.84 15.78
N ALA A 121 -6.86 4.59 15.59
CA ALA A 121 -7.73 3.41 15.68
C ALA A 121 -8.29 3.21 17.10
N ALA A 122 -7.46 3.40 18.12
CA ALA A 122 -7.86 3.32 19.53
C ALA A 122 -8.87 4.41 19.92
N ARG A 123 -8.89 5.54 19.19
CA ARG A 123 -9.90 6.61 19.33
C ARG A 123 -11.13 6.40 18.44
N GLY A 124 -11.30 5.22 17.85
CA GLY A 124 -12.48 4.85 17.08
C GLY A 124 -12.47 5.28 15.62
N ARG A 125 -11.37 5.86 15.10
CA ARG A 125 -11.27 6.15 13.67
C ARG A 125 -11.02 4.87 12.87
N LYS A 126 -11.62 4.80 11.68
CA LYS A 126 -11.26 3.80 10.69
C LYS A 126 -9.87 4.10 10.17
N VAL A 127 -9.02 3.08 10.07
CA VAL A 127 -7.63 3.28 9.68
C VAL A 127 -7.23 2.42 8.50
N ALA A 128 -6.44 3.00 7.61
CA ALA A 128 -5.91 2.35 6.43
C ALA A 128 -4.40 2.61 6.29
N ALA A 129 -3.70 1.69 5.65
CA ALA A 129 -2.29 1.82 5.36
C ALA A 129 -1.97 1.42 3.92
N MET A 130 -1.08 2.19 3.28
CA MET A 130 -0.61 1.97 1.93
C MET A 130 0.92 1.81 1.93
N GLY A 131 1.42 0.85 1.17
CA GLY A 131 2.84 0.49 1.17
C GLY A 131 3.24 -0.46 2.32
N PHE A 132 2.29 -1.12 2.97
CA PHE A 132 2.56 -2.09 4.04
C PHE A 132 2.06 -3.48 3.68
N SER A 133 2.76 -4.52 4.15
CA SER A 133 2.31 -5.90 4.00
C SER A 133 1.15 -6.19 4.95
N ALA A 134 0.11 -6.86 4.45
CA ALA A 134 -1.03 -7.29 5.26
C ALA A 134 -0.62 -8.23 6.41
N ALA A 135 0.44 -9.02 6.26
CA ALA A 135 0.94 -9.90 7.32
C ALA A 135 1.64 -9.12 8.45
N ALA A 136 2.15 -7.92 8.15
CA ALA A 136 2.84 -7.06 9.13
C ALA A 136 1.88 -6.18 9.95
N MET A 137 0.60 -6.13 9.56
CA MET A 137 -0.40 -5.24 10.16
C MET A 137 -1.54 -6.02 10.82
N PRO A 138 -2.09 -5.52 11.94
CA PRO A 138 -3.22 -6.14 12.61
C PRO A 138 -4.50 -5.99 11.78
N SER A 139 -5.51 -6.81 12.10
CA SER A 139 -6.77 -6.87 11.34
C SER A 139 -7.57 -5.57 11.32
N TRP A 140 -7.38 -4.69 12.31
CA TRP A 140 -8.03 -3.39 12.37
C TRP A 140 -7.40 -2.34 11.43
N VAL A 141 -6.24 -2.63 10.81
CA VAL A 141 -5.67 -1.81 9.73
C VAL A 141 -6.08 -2.37 8.38
N LYS A 142 -6.78 -1.57 7.58
CA LYS A 142 -7.10 -1.91 6.18
C LYS A 142 -5.90 -1.61 5.28
N ILE A 143 -5.31 -2.63 4.66
CA ILE A 143 -4.30 -2.40 3.62
C ILE A 143 -5.00 -2.02 2.32
N VAL A 144 -4.57 -0.91 1.72
CA VAL A 144 -5.13 -0.39 0.47
C VAL A 144 -4.03 -0.13 -0.56
N GLU A 145 -4.33 -0.42 -1.82
CA GLU A 145 -3.43 -0.15 -2.96
C GLU A 145 -3.88 1.09 -3.76
N THR A 146 -5.15 1.51 -3.60
CA THR A 146 -5.75 2.64 -4.31
C THR A 146 -6.28 3.70 -3.34
N PRO A 147 -6.51 4.94 -3.80
CA PRO A 147 -7.17 6.03 -3.05
C PRO A 147 -8.65 5.78 -2.68
N GLU A 148 -9.19 4.59 -2.95
CA GLU A 148 -10.58 4.23 -2.63
C GLU A 148 -10.73 3.86 -1.15
N ILE A 149 -10.70 4.91 -0.33
CA ILE A 149 -10.76 4.80 1.12
C ILE A 149 -12.12 5.32 1.60
N GLU A 150 -12.61 4.72 2.68
CA GLU A 150 -13.85 5.11 3.36
C GLU A 150 -13.73 6.51 3.96
N ASN A 151 -14.80 7.30 3.88
CA ASN A 151 -14.81 8.67 4.41
C ASN A 151 -14.51 8.69 5.92
N GLY A 152 -13.88 9.78 6.39
CA GLY A 152 -13.51 9.95 7.79
C GLY A 152 -12.29 9.14 8.24
N SER A 153 -11.70 8.34 7.35
CA SER A 153 -10.59 7.44 7.71
C SER A 153 -9.27 8.17 7.90
N PHE A 154 -8.38 7.55 8.69
CA PHE A 154 -6.99 7.94 8.84
C PHE A 154 -6.12 7.03 7.98
N LEU A 155 -5.37 7.61 7.04
CA LEU A 155 -4.53 6.91 6.09
C LEU A 155 -3.04 7.14 6.41
N LEU A 156 -2.29 6.05 6.56
CA LEU A 156 -0.83 6.08 6.56
C LEU A 156 -0.30 5.64 5.20
N VAL A 157 0.67 6.38 4.66
CA VAL A 157 1.26 6.11 3.35
C VAL A 157 2.78 6.05 3.49
N ASP A 158 3.40 4.91 3.16
CA ASP A 158 4.87 4.77 3.18
C ASP A 158 5.44 4.72 1.75
N GLU A 159 6.19 5.76 1.38
CA GLU A 159 6.89 5.86 0.09
C GLU A 159 7.80 4.64 -0.16
N GLY A 160 8.44 4.15 0.89
CA GLY A 160 9.32 2.99 0.84
C GLY A 160 8.59 1.70 0.54
N GLY A 161 7.28 1.64 0.70
CA GLY A 161 6.47 0.49 0.30
C GLY A 161 5.85 0.62 -1.08
N ILE A 162 5.33 1.81 -1.41
CA ILE A 162 4.72 2.10 -2.71
C ILE A 162 5.74 1.90 -3.84
N SER A 163 6.96 2.43 -3.65
CA SER A 163 8.02 2.36 -4.67
C SER A 163 8.43 0.93 -5.01
N PHE A 164 8.22 -0.03 -4.08
CA PHE A 164 8.52 -1.44 -4.29
C PHE A 164 7.32 -2.24 -4.84
N SER A 165 6.08 -1.83 -4.54
CA SER A 165 4.87 -2.50 -5.04
C SER A 165 4.49 -2.07 -6.45
N SER A 166 4.72 -0.81 -6.84
CA SER A 166 4.47 -0.33 -8.19
C SER A 166 5.73 -0.45 -9.05
N ARG A 167 5.81 -1.45 -9.92
CA ARG A 167 6.89 -1.64 -10.91
C ARG A 167 6.91 -0.58 -12.03
N SER A 168 6.39 0.62 -11.77
CA SER A 168 6.35 1.76 -12.67
C SER A 168 6.70 3.02 -11.89
N SER A 169 7.97 3.43 -12.04
CA SER A 169 8.59 4.77 -11.90
C SER A 169 8.02 5.77 -10.89
N MET A 170 8.93 6.52 -10.28
CA MET A 170 8.78 7.70 -9.40
C MET A 170 7.64 8.70 -9.74
N SER A 171 7.08 8.68 -10.96
CA SER A 171 5.87 9.42 -11.34
C SER A 171 4.58 8.88 -10.71
N SER A 172 4.53 7.61 -10.30
CA SER A 172 3.36 6.98 -9.69
C SER A 172 3.12 7.40 -8.25
N ALA A 173 4.18 7.52 -7.42
CA ALA A 173 4.05 7.93 -6.02
C ALA A 173 3.61 9.39 -5.88
N ASN A 174 4.15 10.29 -6.71
CA ASN A 174 3.73 11.69 -6.74
C ASN A 174 2.29 11.82 -7.25
N LYS A 175 1.93 11.10 -8.33
CA LYS A 175 0.56 11.09 -8.84
C LYS A 175 -0.43 10.57 -7.79
N LEU A 176 -0.11 9.47 -7.14
CA LEU A 176 -0.90 8.89 -6.06
C LEU A 176 -1.06 9.86 -4.90
N LEU A 177 0.01 10.55 -4.51
CA LEU A 177 -0.05 11.54 -3.43
C LEU A 177 -0.93 12.74 -3.84
N SER A 178 -0.80 13.25 -5.05
CA SER A 178 -1.66 14.34 -5.55
C SER A 178 -3.13 13.91 -5.64
N GLU A 179 -3.43 12.67 -6.07
CA GLU A 179 -4.77 12.09 -6.06
C GLU A 179 -5.30 11.95 -4.62
N LEU A 180 -4.48 11.46 -3.69
CA LEU A 180 -4.84 11.32 -2.28
C LEU A 180 -5.14 12.67 -1.65
N LEU A 181 -4.33 13.70 -1.90
CA LEU A 181 -4.58 15.05 -1.38
C LEU A 181 -5.86 15.66 -1.94
N PHE A 182 -6.11 15.48 -3.25
CA PHE A 182 -7.35 15.91 -3.86
C PHE A 182 -8.57 15.24 -3.20
N VAL A 183 -8.51 13.93 -3.00
CA VAL A 183 -9.60 13.17 -2.39
C VAL A 183 -9.73 13.43 -0.88
N ALA A 184 -8.63 13.71 -0.17
CA ALA A 184 -8.60 13.83 1.28
C ALA A 184 -9.54 14.92 1.79
N ARG A 185 -9.58 16.06 1.10
CA ARG A 185 -10.43 17.20 1.48
C ARG A 185 -11.92 16.93 1.28
N HIS A 186 -12.29 16.14 0.28
CA HIS A 186 -13.69 15.84 -0.02
C HIS A 186 -14.25 14.66 0.78
N LYS A 187 -13.38 13.77 1.26
CA LYS A 187 -13.75 12.56 2.00
C LYS A 187 -13.48 12.65 3.51
N ASP A 188 -13.12 13.83 4.02
CA ASP A 188 -12.69 14.01 5.41
C ASP A 188 -11.60 12.98 5.79
N LEU A 189 -10.57 12.86 4.95
CA LEU A 189 -9.45 11.94 5.24
C LEU A 189 -8.34 12.70 5.95
N SER A 190 -7.81 12.07 6.98
CA SER A 190 -6.50 12.42 7.54
C SER A 190 -5.44 11.56 6.87
N VAL A 191 -4.40 12.17 6.30
CA VAL A 191 -3.34 11.48 5.55
C VAL A 191 -1.99 11.80 6.17
N VAL A 192 -1.24 10.76 6.51
CA VAL A 192 0.15 10.87 6.95
C VAL A 192 1.05 10.20 5.93
N PHE A 193 1.92 10.99 5.31
CA PHE A 193 2.88 10.49 4.33
C PHE A 193 4.26 10.37 4.94
N VAL A 194 4.86 9.18 4.83
CA VAL A 194 6.22 8.88 5.29
C VAL A 194 7.15 8.89 4.08
N THR A 195 8.16 9.76 4.11
CA THR A 195 9.17 9.86 3.04
C THR A 195 10.57 10.03 3.60
N GLN A 196 11.57 9.59 2.83
CA GLN A 196 12.98 9.79 3.18
C GLN A 196 13.53 11.14 2.72
N ASN A 197 13.00 11.72 1.64
CA ASN A 197 13.49 12.98 1.10
C ASN A 197 12.29 13.80 0.61
N SER A 198 12.08 14.98 1.17
CA SER A 198 10.97 15.81 0.70
C SER A 198 11.18 16.18 -0.76
N ALA A 199 12.43 16.34 -1.25
CA ALA A 199 12.76 16.72 -2.63
C ALA A 199 12.07 15.87 -3.71
N ASN A 200 11.71 14.63 -3.40
CA ASN A 200 10.97 13.77 -4.32
C ASN A 200 9.49 14.16 -4.45
N LEU A 201 8.90 14.77 -3.40
CA LEU A 201 7.52 15.21 -3.37
C LEU A 201 7.29 16.46 -4.21
N GLU A 202 6.11 16.57 -4.82
CA GLU A 202 5.69 17.81 -5.48
C GLU A 202 5.60 18.97 -4.48
N VAL A 203 5.99 20.18 -4.90
CA VAL A 203 5.98 21.37 -4.03
C VAL A 203 4.58 21.69 -3.50
N ASN A 204 3.54 21.45 -4.30
CA ASN A 204 2.16 21.71 -3.91
C ASN A 204 1.68 20.76 -2.82
N THR A 205 2.22 19.54 -2.76
CA THR A 205 1.99 18.61 -1.66
C THR A 205 2.56 19.16 -0.35
N LEU A 206 3.80 19.64 -0.37
CA LEU A 206 4.44 20.22 0.81
C LEU A 206 3.69 21.44 1.35
N ARG A 207 3.15 22.28 0.46
CA ARG A 207 2.37 23.47 0.85
C ARG A 207 1.02 23.12 1.47
N GLN A 208 0.49 21.93 1.22
CA GLN A 208 -0.79 21.47 1.77
C GLN A 208 -0.64 20.75 3.11
N ALA A 209 0.59 20.48 3.55
CA ALA A 209 0.83 19.83 4.83
C ALA A 209 0.45 20.78 5.98
N ASP A 210 -0.45 20.33 6.85
CA ASP A 210 -0.80 21.04 8.09
C ASP A 210 0.31 20.91 9.14
N TYR A 211 1.12 19.85 9.09
CA TYR A 211 2.23 19.63 10.02
C TYR A 211 3.34 18.75 9.44
N LEU A 212 4.54 18.90 10.00
CA LEU A 212 5.70 18.07 9.72
C LEU A 212 6.20 17.40 11.00
N LEU A 213 6.53 16.13 10.90
CA LEU A 213 7.20 15.36 11.95
C LEU A 213 8.58 14.96 11.45
N LEU A 214 9.62 15.52 12.05
CA LEU A 214 10.99 15.29 11.65
C LEU A 214 11.63 14.26 12.57
N LYS A 215 12.11 13.16 11.99
CA LYS A 215 13.11 12.28 12.60
C LYS A 215 14.50 12.77 12.21
N LYS A 216 15.52 12.30 12.94
CA LYS A 216 16.92 12.65 12.67
C LYS A 216 17.25 12.44 11.17
N PRO A 217 17.76 13.46 10.47
CA PRO A 217 18.14 13.32 9.06
C PRO A 217 19.50 12.63 8.93
N SER A 218 19.80 12.08 7.74
CA SER A 218 21.16 11.66 7.42
C SER A 218 22.00 12.89 7.04
N LEU A 219 23.32 12.75 7.01
CA LEU A 219 24.23 13.84 6.63
C LEU A 219 23.86 14.40 5.24
N LEU A 220 23.90 13.54 4.22
CA LEU A 220 23.58 13.91 2.84
C LEU A 220 22.11 14.28 2.63
N GLN A 221 21.19 13.73 3.44
CA GLN A 221 19.77 14.08 3.30
C GLN A 221 19.57 15.59 3.48
N ARG A 222 20.27 16.21 4.43
CA ARG A 222 20.15 17.65 4.68
C ARG A 222 20.62 18.49 3.49
N ASP A 223 21.70 18.06 2.84
CA ASP A 223 22.31 18.78 1.71
C ASP A 223 21.42 18.78 0.46
N PHE A 224 20.61 17.72 0.28
CA PHE A 224 19.67 17.58 -0.84
C PHE A 224 18.22 17.92 -0.48
N GLU A 225 17.99 18.41 0.73
CA GLU A 225 16.65 18.76 1.21
C GLU A 225 16.23 20.13 0.67
N ARG A 226 14.92 20.37 0.55
CA ARG A 226 14.44 21.70 0.15
C ARG A 226 14.79 22.75 1.19
N LYS A 227 15.15 23.95 0.74
CA LYS A 227 15.55 25.09 1.59
C LYS A 227 14.66 25.26 2.84
N LYS A 228 13.33 25.29 2.65
CA LYS A 228 12.41 25.50 3.78
C LYS A 228 12.42 24.36 4.80
N ILE A 229 12.56 23.12 4.35
CA ILE A 229 12.66 21.95 5.23
C ILE A 229 14.02 21.93 5.92
N ASN A 230 15.09 22.33 5.22
CA ASN A 230 16.42 22.45 5.81
C ASN A 230 16.46 23.51 6.93
N GLU A 231 15.80 24.66 6.75
CA GLU A 231 15.63 25.67 7.81
C GLU A 231 14.98 25.09 9.08
N ILE A 232 13.98 24.21 8.93
CA ILE A 232 13.32 23.55 10.07
C ILE A 232 14.26 22.48 10.69
N TYR A 233 15.06 21.79 9.88
CA TYR A 233 16.10 20.89 10.40
C TYR A 233 17.20 21.64 11.16
N ASP A 234 17.60 22.82 10.70
CA ASP A 234 18.55 23.69 11.41
C ASP A 234 17.98 24.11 12.77
N GLU A 235 16.71 24.50 12.80
CA GLU A 235 15.99 24.81 14.03
C GLU A 235 16.00 23.60 15.00
N ALA A 236 15.83 22.38 14.50
CA ALA A 236 15.79 21.15 15.30
C ALA A 236 17.17 20.52 15.58
N ALA A 237 18.25 21.02 14.95
CA ALA A 237 19.55 20.34 14.93
C ALA A 237 20.16 20.12 16.33
N GLY A 238 20.05 21.13 17.20
CA GLY A 238 20.50 21.04 18.59
C GLY A 238 19.77 19.95 19.39
N GLY A 239 18.45 19.88 19.24
CA GLY A 239 17.63 18.88 19.93
C GLY A 239 17.89 17.45 19.43
N PHE A 240 18.13 17.24 18.13
CA PHE A 240 18.50 15.91 17.63
C PHE A 240 19.85 15.41 18.16
N LYS A 241 20.79 16.32 18.49
CA LYS A 241 22.05 15.95 19.14
C LYS A 241 21.82 15.62 20.62
N LYS A 242 21.06 16.47 21.33
CA LYS A 242 20.73 16.32 22.75
C LYS A 242 19.95 15.03 23.03
N HIS A 243 19.00 14.69 22.17
CA HIS A 243 18.07 13.57 22.34
C HIS A 243 18.45 12.34 21.51
N ALA A 244 19.71 12.22 21.08
CA ALA A 244 20.15 11.15 20.17
C ALA A 244 20.00 9.72 20.73
N ALA A 245 19.98 9.57 22.06
CA ALA A 245 19.77 8.29 22.73
C ALA A 245 18.32 7.79 22.63
N ASP A 246 17.36 8.71 22.49
CA ASP A 246 15.96 8.38 22.36
C ASP A 246 15.58 8.16 20.88
N LYS A 247 15.44 6.90 20.48
CA LYS A 247 15.00 6.52 19.13
C LYS A 247 13.54 6.92 18.86
N GLY A 248 12.75 7.10 19.92
CA GLY A 248 11.38 7.60 19.87
C GLY A 248 11.32 9.09 19.60
N ALA A 249 12.38 9.86 19.82
CA ALA A 249 12.36 11.31 19.66
C ALA A 249 12.07 11.75 18.22
N PHE A 250 11.27 12.79 18.06
CA PHE A 250 10.98 13.49 16.81
C PHE A 250 10.68 14.95 17.10
N PHE A 251 10.91 15.81 16.13
CA PHE A 251 10.54 17.21 16.18
C PHE A 251 9.19 17.42 15.51
N VAL A 252 8.25 18.06 16.19
CA VAL A 252 6.96 18.49 15.65
C VAL A 252 7.11 19.91 15.14
N TYR A 253 6.63 20.15 13.93
CA TYR A 253 6.49 21.48 13.35
C TYR A 253 5.04 21.65 12.87
N SER A 254 4.26 22.37 13.66
CA SER A 254 2.86 22.71 13.39
C SER A 254 2.54 24.09 13.97
N ASP A 255 1.31 24.56 13.75
CA ASP A 255 0.82 25.79 14.39
C ASP A 255 0.46 25.57 15.87
N ALA A 256 -0.07 24.38 16.21
CA ALA A 256 -0.45 24.03 17.58
C ALA A 256 0.75 23.76 18.50
N PHE A 257 1.84 23.20 17.95
CA PHE A 257 3.03 22.85 18.71
C PHE A 257 4.29 22.87 17.86
N ARG A 258 5.38 23.37 18.45
CA ARG A 258 6.75 23.23 17.96
C ARG A 258 7.65 22.77 19.08
N GLY A 259 8.37 21.68 18.88
CA GLY A 259 9.20 21.08 19.92
C GLY A 259 9.50 19.61 19.68
N PHE A 260 10.26 19.00 20.58
CA PHE A 260 10.51 17.57 20.60
C PHE A 260 9.44 16.84 21.40
N ALA A 261 8.96 15.75 20.79
CA ALA A 261 8.15 14.74 21.43
C ALA A 261 8.78 13.36 21.20
N SER A 262 8.32 12.36 21.95
CA SER A 262 8.77 10.98 21.81
C SER A 262 7.61 10.01 21.81
N ASN A 263 7.77 8.91 21.08
CA ASN A 263 6.77 7.86 20.95
C ASN A 263 7.35 6.48 21.33
N GLY A 264 6.53 5.68 22.02
CA GLY A 264 6.76 4.25 22.15
C GLY A 264 6.53 3.53 20.81
N LEU A 265 7.12 2.34 20.66
CA LEU A 265 6.85 1.45 19.53
C LEU A 265 5.38 0.99 19.57
N PRO A 266 4.69 0.84 18.43
CA PRO A 266 3.32 0.32 18.38
C PRO A 266 3.15 -0.99 19.17
N SER A 267 1.97 -1.25 19.73
CA SER A 267 1.76 -2.40 20.63
C SER A 267 2.01 -3.76 19.99
N PHE A 268 1.92 -3.83 18.66
CA PHE A 268 2.10 -5.02 17.85
C PHE A 268 3.43 -5.02 17.07
N TRP A 269 4.30 -4.05 17.35
CA TRP A 269 5.54 -3.87 16.62
C TRP A 269 6.44 -5.08 16.79
N SER A 270 6.75 -5.74 15.68
CA SER A 270 7.64 -6.89 15.62
C SER A 270 8.74 -6.63 14.60
N GLU A 271 9.79 -7.46 14.62
CA GLU A 271 10.83 -7.40 13.60
C GLU A 271 10.26 -7.64 12.18
N ALA A 272 9.19 -8.43 12.07
CA ALA A 272 8.45 -8.63 10.82
C ALA A 272 7.75 -7.35 10.34
N ALA A 273 7.20 -6.53 11.26
CA ALA A 273 6.67 -5.21 10.94
C ALA A 273 7.78 -4.22 10.52
N SER A 274 8.95 -4.30 11.16
CA SER A 274 10.12 -3.48 10.81
C SER A 274 10.79 -3.89 9.49
N LYS A 275 10.65 -5.14 9.06
CA LYS A 275 11.28 -5.71 7.86
C LYS A 275 10.23 -6.22 6.87
N SER A 276 9.08 -5.57 6.77
CA SER A 276 7.97 -5.97 5.88
C SER A 276 8.35 -6.09 4.38
N PHE A 277 9.56 -5.67 4.01
CA PHE A 277 10.14 -5.75 2.67
C PHE A 277 11.25 -6.81 2.50
N LYS A 278 11.54 -7.64 3.52
CA LYS A 278 12.65 -8.62 3.50
C LYS A 278 12.51 -9.66 2.39
N ASP A 279 11.30 -10.05 2.04
CA ASP A 279 11.01 -11.13 1.09
C ASP A 279 10.74 -10.64 -0.34
N VAL A 280 11.00 -9.35 -0.62
CA VAL A 280 10.89 -8.81 -1.97
C VAL A 280 12.05 -9.35 -2.82
N LYS A 281 11.79 -10.38 -3.62
CA LYS A 281 12.75 -10.91 -4.59
C LYS A 281 13.06 -9.85 -5.64
N LEU A 282 14.28 -9.31 -5.61
CA LEU A 282 14.86 -8.55 -6.71
C LEU A 282 15.04 -9.52 -7.89
N LYS A 283 14.17 -9.46 -8.89
CA LYS A 283 14.44 -10.09 -10.18
C LYS A 283 15.25 -9.09 -10.99
N GLY A 284 16.49 -9.48 -11.32
CA GLY A 284 17.34 -8.76 -12.27
C GLY A 284 16.77 -8.78 -13.68
#